data_AF-A0A848TF46-F1
#
_entry.id   AF-A0A848TF46-F1
#
_cell.length_a   1.000
_cell.length_b   1.000
_cell.length_c   1.000
_cell.angle_alpha   90.00
_cell.angle_beta   90.00
_cell.angle_gamma   90.00
#
_symmetry.space_group_name_H-M   'P 1'
#
loop_
_entity.id
_entity.type
_entity.pdbx_description
1 polymer ?
#
loop_
_entity_poly.entity_id
_entity_poly.type
_entity_poly.pdbx_seq_one_letter_code
_entity_poly.pdbx_strand_id
1 'polypeptide(L)'
;MDELTLSNDTLAQLPEDVDRPNYDRSALTPGIVHIGLGNFHRGHQAWYLHRLMQQGLAHDWAIIGAGARAGDEAQRNRLAAQNYLTTLIELDPDGRSAEVIGSMIGFVPVQADNAALIAQMADPA
;
A
#
# COMPACT_ATOMS: atom_id res chain seq x y z
N MET A 1 26.71 4.29 -4.28
CA MET A 1 25.38 4.26 -4.91
C MET A 1 24.47 4.87 -3.86
N ASP A 2 23.96 6.06 -4.10
CA ASP A 2 23.03 6.67 -3.14
C ASP A 2 21.77 5.80 -3.06
N GLU A 3 21.31 5.54 -1.84
CA GLU A 3 20.17 4.67 -1.59
C GLU A 3 18.87 5.38 -2.01
N LEU A 4 18.21 4.88 -3.05
CA LEU A 4 16.95 5.43 -3.53
C LEU A 4 15.81 5.02 -2.59
N THR A 5 15.29 5.98 -1.82
CA THR A 5 14.12 5.75 -0.98
C THR A 5 12.88 5.62 -1.86
N LEU A 6 12.10 4.54 -1.69
CA LEU A 6 10.83 4.38 -2.40
C LEU A 6 9.82 5.42 -1.91
N SER A 7 9.28 6.23 -2.82
CA SER A 7 8.23 7.22 -2.57
C SER A 7 7.55 7.57 -3.90
N ASN A 8 6.45 8.32 -3.86
CA ASN A 8 5.83 8.81 -5.09
C ASN A 8 6.80 9.63 -5.96
N ASP A 9 7.66 10.43 -5.32
CA ASP A 9 8.60 11.34 -5.99
C ASP A 9 9.75 10.59 -6.69
N THR A 10 10.04 9.35 -6.27
CA THR A 10 11.15 8.55 -6.79
C THR A 10 10.71 7.42 -7.71
N LEU A 11 9.40 7.18 -7.89
CA LEU A 11 8.88 6.12 -8.78
C LEU A 11 9.43 6.20 -10.21
N ALA A 12 9.58 7.41 -10.76
CA ALA A 12 10.11 7.61 -12.10
C ALA A 12 11.60 7.25 -12.23
N GLN A 13 12.33 7.22 -11.10
CA GLN A 13 13.77 6.97 -11.05
C GLN A 13 14.11 5.48 -10.87
N LEU A 14 13.10 4.62 -10.68
CA LEU A 14 13.30 3.18 -10.56
C LEU A 14 13.83 2.58 -11.87
N PRO A 15 14.63 1.49 -11.80
CA PRO A 15 15.08 0.75 -12.96
C PRO A 15 13.91 0.38 -13.91
N GLU A 16 14.21 0.26 -15.21
CA GLU A 16 13.19 -0.02 -16.24
C GLU A 16 12.50 -1.38 -16.05
N ASP A 17 13.20 -2.36 -15.44
CA ASP A 17 12.70 -3.71 -15.16
C ASP A 17 11.84 -3.80 -13.88
N VAL A 18 11.61 -2.68 -13.20
CA VAL A 18 10.69 -2.61 -12.06
C VAL A 18 9.35 -2.02 -12.53
N ASP A 19 8.32 -2.86 -12.52
CA ASP A 19 6.95 -2.45 -12.80
C ASP A 19 6.47 -1.46 -11.74
N ARG A 20 5.70 -0.46 -12.16
CA ARG A 20 5.26 0.65 -11.31
C ARG A 20 3.80 1.03 -11.60
N PRO A 21 3.11 1.73 -10.68
CA PRO A 21 1.75 2.21 -10.93
C PRO A 21 1.71 3.09 -12.20
N ASN A 22 0.78 2.75 -13.11
CA ASN A 22 0.46 3.50 -14.32
C ASN A 22 -0.77 4.42 -14.15
N TYR A 23 -1.32 4.45 -12.93
CA TYR A 23 -2.49 5.24 -12.53
C TYR A 23 -2.09 6.35 -11.55
N ASP A 24 -2.87 7.43 -11.54
CA ASP A 24 -2.66 8.53 -10.61
C ASP A 24 -3.10 8.13 -9.18
N ARG A 25 -2.12 7.88 -8.32
CA ARG A 25 -2.37 7.53 -6.91
C ARG A 25 -3.03 8.67 -6.13
N SER A 26 -2.85 9.92 -6.54
CA SER A 26 -3.45 11.07 -5.85
C SER A 26 -4.96 11.19 -6.10
N ALA A 27 -5.47 10.53 -7.14
CA ALA A 27 -6.89 10.47 -7.48
C ALA A 27 -7.63 9.29 -6.80
N LEU A 28 -6.93 8.40 -6.10
CA LEU A 28 -7.54 7.28 -5.41
C LEU A 28 -8.38 7.74 -4.21
N THR A 29 -9.51 7.09 -4.00
CA THR A 29 -10.33 7.25 -2.80
C THR A 29 -10.42 5.91 -2.04
N PRO A 30 -10.45 5.95 -0.70
CA PRO A 30 -10.49 4.73 0.09
C PRO A 30 -11.88 4.09 0.00
N GLY A 31 -11.90 2.76 -0.03
CA GLY A 31 -13.14 1.95 0.10
C GLY A 31 -12.93 0.67 0.91
N ILE A 32 -11.72 0.44 1.42
CA ILE A 32 -11.35 -0.72 2.22
C ILE A 32 -10.56 -0.30 3.45
N VAL A 33 -11.01 -0.72 4.62
CA VAL A 33 -10.18 -0.77 5.83
C VAL A 33 -9.63 -2.19 5.99
N HIS A 34 -8.30 -2.34 5.99
CA HIS A 34 -7.66 -3.64 6.20
C HIS A 34 -6.95 -3.71 7.55
N ILE A 35 -7.42 -4.58 8.45
CA ILE A 35 -6.84 -4.78 9.77
C ILE A 35 -5.80 -5.91 9.71
N GLY A 36 -4.55 -5.60 10.04
CA GLY A 36 -3.44 -6.56 10.05
C GLY A 36 -2.66 -6.59 8.74
N LEU A 37 -1.67 -5.71 8.62
CA LEU A 37 -0.90 -5.49 7.38
C LEU A 37 0.25 -6.51 7.27
N GLY A 38 -0.08 -7.79 7.22
CA GLY A 38 0.91 -8.85 7.08
C GLY A 38 1.57 -8.89 5.68
N ASN A 39 2.58 -9.76 5.53
CA ASN A 39 3.17 -10.04 4.22
C ASN A 39 2.13 -10.62 3.25
N PHE A 40 1.24 -11.49 3.74
CA PHE A 40 0.18 -12.07 2.91
C PHE A 40 -0.76 -11.01 2.35
N HIS A 41 -1.14 -10.01 3.15
CA HIS A 41 -2.00 -8.93 2.66
C HIS A 41 -1.37 -8.18 1.48
N ARG A 42 -0.12 -7.73 1.67
CA ARG A 42 0.60 -6.98 0.64
C ARG A 42 0.93 -7.81 -0.59
N GLY A 43 1.23 -9.09 -0.40
CA GLY A 43 1.52 -10.03 -1.47
C GLY A 43 0.29 -10.57 -2.21
N HIS A 44 -0.93 -10.26 -1.76
CA HIS A 44 -2.15 -10.86 -2.29
C HIS A 44 -3.29 -9.85 -2.48
N GLN A 45 -3.98 -9.43 -1.43
CA GLN A 45 -5.17 -8.57 -1.59
C GLN A 45 -4.80 -7.18 -2.12
N ALA A 46 -3.73 -6.57 -1.58
CA ALA A 46 -3.25 -5.28 -2.08
C ALA A 46 -2.77 -5.39 -3.53
N TRP A 47 -2.14 -6.50 -3.90
CA TRP A 47 -1.68 -6.76 -5.27
C TRP A 47 -2.86 -6.86 -6.24
N TYR A 48 -3.88 -7.68 -5.97
CA TYR A 48 -5.05 -7.78 -6.85
C TYR A 48 -5.76 -6.45 -7.06
N LEU A 49 -5.90 -5.64 -6.01
CA LEU A 49 -6.49 -4.31 -6.13
C LEU A 49 -5.61 -3.38 -6.99
N HIS A 50 -4.29 -3.44 -6.81
CA HIS A 50 -3.34 -2.72 -7.68
C HIS A 50 -3.51 -3.16 -9.14
N ARG A 51 -3.64 -4.46 -9.43
CA ARG A 51 -3.86 -4.97 -10.80
C ARG A 51 -5.16 -4.45 -11.43
N LEU A 52 -6.23 -4.24 -10.64
CA LEU A 52 -7.45 -3.59 -11.12
C LEU A 52 -7.21 -2.11 -11.42
N MET A 53 -6.50 -1.40 -10.54
CA MET A 53 -6.15 0.01 -10.74
C MET A 53 -5.26 0.24 -11.97
N GLN A 54 -4.34 -0.67 -12.26
CA GLN A 54 -3.52 -0.68 -13.49
C GLN A 54 -4.37 -0.78 -14.77
N GLN A 55 -5.60 -1.30 -14.68
CA GLN A 55 -6.58 -1.39 -15.77
C GLN A 55 -7.56 -0.21 -15.80
N GLY A 56 -7.37 0.81 -14.94
CA GLY A 56 -8.29 1.94 -14.81
C GLY A 56 -9.57 1.63 -14.04
N LEU A 57 -9.60 0.54 -13.25
CA LEU A 57 -10.76 0.11 -12.47
C LEU A 57 -10.52 0.27 -10.96
N ALA A 58 -11.59 0.31 -10.17
CA ALA A 58 -11.54 0.26 -8.69
C ALA A 58 -10.69 1.37 -8.03
N HIS A 59 -10.65 2.57 -8.63
CA HIS A 59 -9.95 3.74 -8.07
C HIS A 59 -10.62 4.29 -6.80
N ASP A 60 -11.84 3.83 -6.51
CA ASP A 60 -12.66 4.07 -5.32
C ASP A 60 -12.52 3.01 -4.21
N TRP A 61 -11.66 2.01 -4.40
CA TRP A 61 -11.48 0.90 -3.46
C TRP A 61 -10.14 0.90 -2.74
N ALA A 62 -9.41 2.02 -2.73
CA ALA A 62 -8.08 2.07 -2.13
C ALA A 62 -8.08 1.67 -0.64
N ILE A 63 -6.94 1.16 -0.19
CA ILE A 63 -6.82 0.57 1.15
C ILE A 63 -6.31 1.61 2.14
N ILE A 64 -7.03 1.72 3.25
CA ILE A 64 -6.53 2.27 4.52
C ILE A 64 -6.15 1.11 5.43
N GLY A 65 -4.87 1.03 5.79
CA GLY A 65 -4.39 0.06 6.76
C GLY A 65 -4.84 0.37 8.18
N ALA A 66 -4.99 -0.66 9.00
CA ALA A 66 -5.25 -0.56 10.42
C ALA A 66 -4.47 -1.59 11.25
N GLY A 67 -4.11 -1.18 12.46
CA GLY A 67 -3.49 -2.02 13.48
C GLY A 67 -4.34 -2.04 14.74
N ALA A 68 -4.38 -3.18 15.42
CA ALA A 68 -5.09 -3.35 16.69
C ALA A 68 -4.13 -3.48 17.88
N ARG A 69 -2.83 -3.51 17.63
CA ARG A 69 -1.79 -3.70 18.64
C ARG A 69 -0.81 -2.54 18.59
N ALA A 70 -0.29 -2.12 19.74
CA ALA A 70 0.67 -1.00 19.83
C ALA A 70 1.91 -1.19 18.93
N GLY A 71 2.33 -2.43 18.68
CA GLY A 71 3.46 -2.74 17.77
C GLY A 71 3.21 -2.36 16.30
N ASP A 72 1.95 -2.17 15.89
CA ASP A 72 1.58 -1.84 14.52
C ASP A 72 1.98 -0.39 14.15
N GLU A 73 2.23 0.49 15.14
CA GLU A 73 2.66 1.87 14.92
C GLU A 73 4.03 1.95 14.22
N ALA A 74 4.95 1.03 14.54
CA ALA A 74 6.23 0.96 13.86
C ALA A 74 6.07 0.61 12.38
N GLN A 75 5.11 -0.25 12.04
CA GLN A 75 4.79 -0.59 10.67
C GLN A 75 4.12 0.58 9.93
N ARG A 76 3.16 1.25 10.58
CA ARG A 76 2.53 2.47 10.08
C ARG A 76 3.58 3.50 9.66
N ASN A 77 4.55 3.79 10.54
CA ASN A 77 5.59 4.78 10.27
C ASN A 77 6.51 4.39 9.10
N ARG A 78 6.89 3.11 9.00
CA ARG A 78 7.69 2.62 7.86
C ARG A 78 6.95 2.78 6.54
N LEU A 79 5.67 2.36 6.49
CA LEU A 79 4.86 2.48 5.27
C LEU A 79 4.58 3.95 4.93
N ALA A 80 4.31 4.80 5.92
CA ALA A 80 4.06 6.23 5.70
C ALA A 80 5.28 6.95 5.09
N ALA A 81 6.50 6.60 5.51
CA ALA A 81 7.74 7.17 4.98
C ALA A 81 7.94 6.92 3.47
N GLN A 82 7.26 5.89 2.92
CA GLN A 82 7.28 5.52 1.50
C GLN A 82 5.94 5.76 0.79
N ASN A 83 5.12 6.69 1.31
CA ASN A 83 3.77 6.99 0.80
C ASN A 83 2.89 5.75 0.63
N TYR A 84 3.04 4.75 1.51
CA TYR A 84 2.33 3.48 1.52
C TYR A 84 2.52 2.61 0.26
N LEU A 85 3.53 2.90 -0.57
CA LEU A 85 3.97 2.00 -1.64
C LEU A 85 4.64 0.77 -1.02
N THR A 86 4.62 -0.38 -1.68
CA THR A 86 5.51 -1.52 -1.32
C THR A 86 5.95 -2.27 -2.56
N THR A 87 7.15 -2.86 -2.55
CA THR A 87 7.62 -3.71 -3.63
C THR A 87 7.18 -5.16 -3.39
N LEU A 88 6.51 -5.75 -4.38
CA LEU A 88 6.27 -7.19 -4.48
C LEU A 88 7.38 -7.79 -5.33
N ILE A 89 8.05 -8.81 -4.78
CA ILE A 89 9.03 -9.60 -5.52
C ILE A 89 8.41 -10.97 -5.76
N GLU A 90 8.17 -11.31 -7.02
CA GLU A 90 7.76 -12.65 -7.43
C GLU A 90 9.02 -13.47 -7.71
N LEU A 91 9.02 -14.71 -7.25
CA LEU A 91 10.11 -15.66 -7.42
C LEU A 91 9.52 -16.96 -7.94
N ASP A 92 9.98 -17.38 -9.11
CA ASP A 92 9.63 -18.65 -9.74
C ASP A 92 10.91 -19.36 -10.23
N PRO A 93 10.83 -20.60 -10.75
CA PRO A 93 12.01 -21.31 -11.24
C PRO A 93 12.72 -20.66 -12.44
N ASP A 94 12.01 -19.86 -13.23
CA ASP A 94 12.49 -19.23 -14.46
C ASP A 94 13.09 -17.83 -14.19
N GLY A 95 12.78 -17.22 -13.05
CA GLY A 95 13.41 -15.97 -12.63
C GLY A 95 12.74 -15.24 -11.47
N ARG A 96 12.93 -13.92 -11.48
CA ARG A 96 12.36 -12.98 -10.52
C ARG A 96 11.83 -11.74 -11.21
N SER A 97 10.74 -11.19 -10.72
CA SER A 97 10.21 -9.89 -11.13
C SER A 97 10.00 -8.99 -9.91
N ALA A 98 9.91 -7.68 -10.14
CA ALA A 98 9.65 -6.69 -9.12
C ALA A 98 8.56 -5.73 -9.58
N GLU A 99 7.53 -5.55 -8.77
CA GLU A 99 6.41 -4.64 -9.04
C GLU A 99 6.17 -3.76 -7.81
N VAL A 100 6.05 -2.45 -8.01
CA VAL A 100 5.67 -1.52 -6.95
C VAL A 100 4.14 -1.44 -6.87
N ILE A 101 3.62 -1.82 -5.71
CA ILE A 101 2.19 -1.86 -5.39
C ILE A 101 1.78 -0.54 -4.74
N GLY A 102 0.75 0.09 -5.30
CA GLY A 102 0.30 1.43 -4.91
C GLY A 102 -1.15 1.52 -4.44
N SER A 103 -1.79 0.39 -4.13
CA SER A 103 -3.21 0.31 -3.78
C SER A 103 -3.54 0.73 -2.33
N MET A 104 -2.53 0.81 -1.46
CA MET A 104 -2.66 1.43 -0.13
C MET A 104 -2.40 2.93 -0.23
N ILE A 105 -3.21 3.74 0.45
CA ILE A 105 -3.05 5.21 0.47
C ILE A 105 -2.96 5.78 1.89
N GLY A 106 -3.16 4.95 2.92
CA GLY A 106 -3.16 5.40 4.30
C GLY A 106 -3.03 4.28 5.33
N PHE A 107 -2.87 4.69 6.59
CA PHE A 107 -2.94 3.81 7.75
C PHE A 107 -3.44 4.62 8.95
N VAL A 108 -4.49 4.16 9.63
CA VAL A 108 -5.08 4.87 10.78
C VAL A 108 -4.13 4.94 11.98
N PRO A 109 -4.07 6.06 12.72
CA PRO A 109 -3.28 6.14 13.96
C PRO A 109 -3.58 4.97 14.91
N VAL A 110 -2.53 4.36 15.48
CA VAL A 110 -2.70 3.30 16.48
C VAL A 110 -2.93 3.95 17.84
N GLN A 111 -4.15 3.88 18.34
CA GLN A 111 -4.57 4.48 19.61
C GLN A 111 -5.03 3.39 20.59
N ALA A 112 -4.76 3.58 21.88
CA ALA A 112 -5.08 2.59 22.91
C ALA A 112 -6.59 2.27 23.01
N ASP A 113 -7.44 3.22 22.67
CA ASP A 113 -8.90 3.10 22.64
C ASP A 113 -9.46 2.75 21.25
N ASN A 114 -8.59 2.59 20.24
CA ASN A 114 -8.95 2.38 18.84
C ASN A 114 -9.91 3.45 18.25
N ALA A 115 -9.97 4.65 18.81
CA ALA A 115 -10.94 5.67 18.39
C ALA A 115 -10.81 6.01 16.89
N ALA A 116 -9.58 6.21 16.40
CA ALA A 116 -9.33 6.46 14.98
C ALA A 116 -9.74 5.29 14.06
N LEU A 117 -9.54 4.04 14.50
CA LEU A 117 -9.96 2.86 13.75
C LEU A 117 -11.49 2.78 13.67
N ILE A 118 -12.19 2.97 14.79
CA ILE A 118 -13.65 2.97 14.83
C ILE A 118 -14.21 4.07 13.92
N ALA A 119 -13.64 5.27 13.99
CA ALA A 119 -14.05 6.39 13.13
C ALA A 119 -13.88 6.04 11.64
N GLN A 120 -12.74 5.46 11.25
CA GLN A 120 -12.48 5.08 9.86
C GLN A 120 -13.41 3.96 9.37
N MET A 121 -13.73 2.98 10.21
CA MET A 121 -14.66 1.89 9.85
C MET A 121 -16.13 2.35 9.76
N ALA A 122 -16.46 3.46 10.42
CA ALA A 122 -17.79 4.05 10.40
C ALA A 122 -17.96 5.13 9.31
N ASP A 123 -16.88 5.45 8.58
CA ASP A 123 -16.94 6.36 7.44
C ASP A 123 -17.77 5.71 6.31
N PRO A 124 -18.84 6.36 5.82
CA PRO A 124 -19.65 5.82 4.73
C PRO A 124 -18.97 5.93 3.36
N ALA A 125 -17.86 6.66 3.26
CA ALA A 125 -17.03 6.73 2.07
C ALA A 125 -16.16 5.48 1.91
#